data_AF-S7MKW4-F1
#
_entry.id   AF-S7MKW4-F1
#
_cell.length_a   1.000
_cell.length_b   1.000
_cell.length_c   1.000
_cell.angle_alpha   90.00
_cell.angle_beta   90.00
_cell.angle_gamma   90.00
#
_symmetry.space_group_name_H-M   'P 1'
#
loop_
_entity.id
_entity.type
_entity.pdbx_description
1 polymer ?
#
loop_
_entity_poly.entity_id
_entity_poly.type
_entity_poly.pdbx_seq_one_letter_code
_entity_poly.pdbx_strand_id
1 'polypeptide(L)' 'MVLKKYHSWILQKIFQVALYAASYTSDSLKVLSKGQNVMEEECLEKVCLILVNYMASIDVIFEMYTKMNTELNYKV' A
#
# COMPACT_ATOMS: atom_id res chain seq x y z
N MET A 1 9.07 1.97 4.81
CA MET A 1 8.02 0.93 4.78
C MET A 1 7.11 1.13 5.99
N VAL A 2 5.86 1.53 5.75
CA VAL A 2 4.93 2.02 6.78
C VAL A 2 4.70 1.00 7.90
N LEU A 3 4.56 -0.29 7.55
CA LEU A 3 4.30 -1.36 8.52
C LEU A 3 5.53 -1.84 9.29
N LYS A 4 6.75 -1.53 8.81
CA LYS A 4 8.00 -2.09 9.38
C LYS A 4 8.16 -1.77 10.87
N LYS A 5 7.70 -0.61 11.34
CA LYS A 5 7.78 -0.23 12.76
C LYS A 5 6.95 -1.12 13.68
N TYR A 6 5.88 -1.73 13.17
CA TYR A 6 5.01 -2.65 13.90
C TYR A 6 5.37 -4.12 13.67
N HIS A 7 6.37 -4.42 12.84
CA HIS A 7 6.81 -5.80 12.62
C HIS A 7 8.02 -6.13 13.52
N SER A 8 7.94 -7.26 14.20
CA SER A 8 9.05 -7.95 14.84
C SER A 8 10.12 -8.32 13.81
N TRP A 9 11.33 -8.65 14.27
CA TRP A 9 12.42 -9.08 13.38
C TRP A 9 11.98 -10.24 12.48
N ILE A 10 11.24 -11.20 13.03
CA ILE A 10 10.80 -12.40 12.31
C ILE A 10 9.88 -12.01 11.14
N LEU A 11 8.85 -11.19 11.40
CA LEU A 11 7.95 -10.71 10.35
C LEU A 11 8.67 -9.85 9.31
N GLN A 12 9.66 -9.04 9.71
CA GLN A 12 10.47 -8.28 8.75
C GLN A 12 11.24 -9.21 7.80
N LYS A 13 11.76 -10.33 8.29
CA LYS A 13 12.43 -11.34 7.46
C LYS A 13 11.47 -12.08 6.54
N ILE A 14 10.29 -12.44 7.02
CA ILE A 14 9.24 -13.04 6.18
C ILE A 14 8.85 -12.09 5.06
N PHE A 15 8.65 -10.80 5.35
CA PHE A 15 8.34 -9.81 4.32
C PHE A 15 9.46 -9.67 3.27
N GLN A 16 10.73 -9.70 3.70
CA GLN A 16 11.86 -9.69 2.76
C GLN A 16 11.83 -10.90 1.82
N VAL A 17 11.50 -12.08 2.32
CA VAL A 17 11.37 -13.29 1.50
C VAL A 17 10.15 -13.19 0.56
N ALA A 18 9.02 -12.70 1.06
CA ALA A 18 7.81 -12.51 0.25
C ALA A 18 8.02 -11.54 -0.93
N LEU A 19 8.90 -10.55 -0.77
CA LEU A 19 9.21 -9.59 -1.83
C LEU A 19 9.82 -10.25 -3.08
N TYR A 20 10.50 -11.39 -2.95
CA TYR A 20 10.99 -12.15 -4.12
C TYR A 20 9.87 -12.74 -4.98
N ALA A 21 8.65 -12.87 -4.43
CA ALA A 21 7.48 -13.29 -5.17
C ALA A 21 6.69 -12.11 -5.77
N ALA A 22 7.18 -10.86 -5.64
CA ALA A 22 6.54 -9.71 -6.25
C ALA A 22 6.60 -9.83 -7.78
N SER A 23 5.46 -9.56 -8.43
CA SER A 23 5.36 -9.52 -9.89
C SER A 23 6.13 -8.34 -10.47
N TYR A 24 6.50 -8.44 -11.75
CA TYR A 24 6.95 -7.28 -12.50
C TYR A 24 5.86 -6.20 -12.56
N THR A 25 6.27 -4.94 -12.72
CA THR A 25 5.35 -3.80 -12.75
C THR A 25 4.31 -3.94 -13.87
N SER A 26 4.74 -4.34 -15.08
CA SER A 26 3.86 -4.57 -16.23
C SER A 26 2.80 -5.65 -15.95
N ASP A 27 3.21 -6.77 -15.35
CA ASP A 27 2.27 -7.85 -14.98
C ASP A 27 1.25 -7.36 -13.95
N SER A 28 1.70 -6.55 -12.99
CA SER A 28 0.83 -5.96 -11.95
C SER A 28 -0.18 -4.99 -12.56
N LEU A 29 0.25 -4.11 -13.45
CA LEU A 29 -0.62 -3.16 -14.15
C LEU A 29 -1.60 -3.87 -15.07
N LYS A 30 -1.17 -4.91 -15.78
CA LYS A 30 -2.03 -5.76 -16.61
C LYS A 30 -3.11 -6.48 -15.81
N VAL A 31 -2.80 -6.91 -14.59
CA VAL A 31 -3.79 -7.50 -13.67
C VAL A 31 -4.77 -6.42 -13.18
N LEU A 32 -4.27 -5.22 -12.85
CA LEU A 32 -5.11 -4.10 -12.42
C LEU A 32 -6.08 -3.61 -13.51
N SER A 33 -5.67 -3.65 -14.77
CA SER A 33 -6.49 -3.26 -15.92
C SER A 33 -7.27 -4.42 -16.55
N LYS A 34 -7.30 -5.60 -15.93
CA LYS A 34 -7.91 -6.80 -16.51
C LYS A 34 -9.38 -6.57 -16.89
N GLY A 35 -9.71 -6.89 -18.15
CA GLY A 35 -11.05 -6.69 -18.71
C GLY A 35 -11.31 -5.29 -19.26
N GLN A 36 -10.32 -4.39 -19.18
CA GLN A 36 -10.33 -3.08 -19.81
C GLN A 36 -9.33 -3.08 -20.97
N ASN A 37 -9.71 -2.49 -22.11
CA ASN A 37 -8.80 -2.31 -23.24
C ASN A 37 -8.08 -0.95 -23.10
N VAL A 38 -7.20 -0.84 -22.12
CA VAL A 38 -6.52 0.40 -21.75
C VAL A 38 -5.00 0.19 -21.72
N MET A 39 -4.26 1.25 -22.02
CA MET A 39 -2.80 1.24 -21.95
C MET A 39 -2.34 1.29 -20.48
N GLU A 40 -1.08 0.92 -20.21
CA GLU A 40 -0.50 0.96 -18.86
C GLU A 40 -0.52 2.38 -18.28
N GLU A 41 -0.28 3.39 -19.10
CA GLU A 41 -0.31 4.80 -18.72
C GLU A 41 -1.70 5.23 -18.25
N GLU A 42 -2.76 4.84 -18.98
CA GLU A 42 -4.14 5.14 -18.59
C GLU A 42 -4.54 4.41 -17.29
N CYS A 43 -4.06 3.17 -17.11
CA CYS A 43 -4.22 2.45 -15.84
C CYS A 43 -3.55 3.20 -14.69
N LEU A 44 -2.33 3.70 -14.89
CA LEU A 44 -1.60 4.48 -13.89
C LEU A 44 -2.28 5.81 -13.57
N GLU A 45 -2.79 6.53 -14.57
CA GLU A 45 -3.56 7.76 -14.35
C GLU A 45 -4.79 7.52 -13.46
N LYS A 46 -5.52 6.42 -13.70
CA LYS A 46 -6.66 6.02 -12.86
C LYS A 46 -6.23 5.66 -11.44
N VAL A 47 -5.11 4.95 -11.28
CA VAL A 47 -4.55 4.66 -9.95
C VAL A 47 -4.20 5.95 -9.23
N CYS A 48 -3.51 6.89 -9.88
CA CYS A 48 -3.19 8.20 -9.33
C CYS A 48 -4.44 8.97 -8.91
N LEU A 49 -5.50 8.96 -9.74
CA LEU A 49 -6.77 9.61 -9.43
C LEU A 49 -7.43 9.02 -8.16
N ILE A 50 -7.43 7.70 -8.02
CA ILE A 50 -7.95 7.02 -6.82
C ILE A 50 -7.14 7.44 -5.58
N LEU A 51 -5.81 7.51 -5.72
CA LEU A 51 -4.91 7.83 -4.63
C LEU A 51 -5.14 9.25 -4.06
N VAL A 52 -5.57 10.22 -4.87
CA VAL A 52 -5.84 11.60 -4.37
C VAL A 52 -6.82 11.60 -3.20
N ASN A 53 -7.99 10.98 -3.38
CA ASN A 53 -9.01 10.93 -2.33
C ASN A 53 -8.69 9.90 -1.24
N TYR A 54 -8.05 8.80 -1.62
CA TYR A 54 -7.66 7.75 -0.68
C TYR A 54 -6.65 8.24 0.35
N MET A 55 -5.63 9.00 -0.10
CA MET A 55 -4.60 9.56 0.78
C MET A 55 -5.19 10.58 1.76
N ALA A 56 -6.08 11.47 1.29
CA ALA A 56 -6.75 12.43 2.17
C ALA A 56 -7.55 11.73 3.29
N SER A 57 -8.21 10.62 2.98
CA SER A 57 -8.96 9.84 3.96
C SER A 57 -8.04 9.16 4.97
N ILE A 58 -6.92 8.58 4.50
CA ILE A 58 -5.91 7.97 5.37
C ILE A 58 -5.31 9.00 6.32
N ASP A 59 -4.98 10.20 5.84
CA ASP A 59 -4.35 11.25 6.64
C ASP A 59 -5.26 11.69 7.80
N VAL A 60 -6.56 11.87 7.52
CA VAL A 60 -7.56 12.19 8.56
C VAL A 60 -7.66 11.08 9.60
N ILE A 61 -7.61 9.80 9.19
CA ILE A 61 -7.63 8.67 10.12
C ILE A 61 -6.37 8.68 11.00
N PHE A 62 -5.18 8.85 10.42
CA PHE A 62 -3.94 8.93 11.22
C PHE A 62 -3.94 10.11 12.18
N GLU A 63 -4.43 11.28 11.76
CA GLU A 63 -4.60 12.44 12.62
C GLU A 63 -5.56 12.15 13.76
N MET A 64 -6.70 11.51 13.48
CA MET A 64 -7.69 11.12 14.47
C MET A 64 -7.09 10.17 15.53
N TYR A 65 -6.40 9.11 15.12
CA TYR A 65 -5.75 8.18 16.05
C TYR A 65 -4.67 8.84 16.91
N THR A 66 -3.95 9.81 16.32
CA THR A 66 -2.95 10.60 17.05
C THR A 66 -3.62 11.51 18.09
N LYS A 67 -4.67 12.26 17.70
CA LYS A 67 -5.39 13.18 18.60
C LYS A 67 -6.09 12.46 19.75
N MET A 68 -6.64 11.28 19.49
CA MET A 68 -7.30 10.47 20.52
C MET A 68 -6.31 9.68 21.37
N ASN A 69 -5.01 9.74 21.07
CA ASN A 69 -3.97 8.96 21.73
C ASN A 69 -4.28 7.43 21.70
N THR A 70 -4.82 6.96 20.57
CA THR A 70 -5.21 5.56 20.36
C THR A 70 -4.23 4.80 19.46
N GLU A 71 -3.21 5.46 18.94
CA GLU A 71 -2.15 4.84 18.16
C GLU A 71 -1.22 4.02 19.05
N LEU A 72 -1.12 2.71 18.79
CA LEU A 72 -0.30 1.78 19.57
C LEU A 72 0.98 1.40 18.83
N ASN A 73 2.09 1.25 19.55
CA ASN A 73 3.41 1.00 18.98
C ASN A 73 3.97 -0.41 19.26
N TYR A 74 3.13 -1.35 19.68
CA TYR A 74 3.60 -2.72 19.89
C TYR A 74 3.91 -3.40 18.55
N LYS A 75 4.85 -4.35 18.58
CA LYS A 75 5.24 -5.12 17.41
C LYS A 75 4.56 -6.49 17.44
N VAL A 76 4.12 -6.93 16.26
CA VAL A 76 3.66 -8.31 15.99
C VAL A 76 4.78 -9.16 15.42
#